data_AF-A0A932JUQ1-F1
#
_entry.id   AF-A0A932JUQ1-F1
#
_cell.length_a   1.000
_cell.length_b   1.000
_cell.length_c   1.000
_cell.angle_alpha   90.00
_cell.angle_beta   90.00
_cell.angle_gamma   90.00
#
_symmetry.space_group_name_H-M   'P 1'
#
loop_
_entity.id
_entity.type
_entity.pdbx_description
1 polymer ?
#
loop_
_entity_poly.entity_id
_entity_poly.type
_entity_poly.pdbx_seq_one_letter_code
_entity_poly.pdbx_strand_id
1 'polypeptide(L)'
;MSCPSCGAACAEALPACPACGVDFLKWASRSGAAAPAARTPAASRPGLPTVVATSLVLGAMALSYRSKPPPAPSPTAAPARTPAPRRARSRAALPPPVPVTARDAESRLAPMLVRARTEAQVYGAAPLAASDLVAFYAQGAYDLSEYRLADLAKEAGLPPPPVLDVARGEGFGPYKALVGGQWRYGGLPTDGGRVAECWQRGVREGGWVRLHWQPRFRRWSRYEENEALRLFKGYVDRTLSGHQEDADRAAALPRLIDPRLSAEAKKRALRESYRTAAMREGALAALE
;
A
#
# COMPACT_ATOMS: atom_id res chain seq x y z
N MET A 1 -36.69 1.25 21.06
CA MET A 1 -35.54 1.38 22.00
C MET A 1 -35.09 2.84 22.09
N SER A 2 -34.62 3.35 23.23
CA SER A 2 -34.11 4.73 23.32
C SER A 2 -32.60 4.79 23.10
N CYS A 3 -32.10 5.82 22.41
CA CYS A 3 -30.68 6.03 22.20
C CYS A 3 -29.98 6.26 23.54
N PRO A 4 -28.92 5.51 23.89
CA PRO A 4 -28.28 5.62 25.18
C PRO A 4 -27.40 6.88 25.30
N SER A 5 -27.10 7.56 24.20
CA SER A 5 -26.32 8.80 24.22
C SER A 5 -27.19 10.06 24.32
N CYS A 6 -28.38 10.09 23.71
CA CYS A 6 -29.19 11.30 23.61
C CYS A 6 -30.67 11.11 23.97
N GLY A 7 -31.07 9.92 24.43
CA GLY A 7 -32.43 9.61 24.91
C GLY A 7 -33.50 9.49 23.82
N ALA A 8 -33.22 9.85 22.58
CA ALA A 8 -34.21 9.84 21.49
C ALA A 8 -34.73 8.42 21.18
N ALA A 9 -36.03 8.29 20.94
CA ALA A 9 -36.63 7.02 20.53
C ALA A 9 -36.10 6.58 19.15
N CYS A 10 -35.60 5.35 19.08
CA CYS A 10 -35.06 4.72 17.88
C CYS A 10 -35.83 3.44 17.57
N ALA A 11 -36.04 3.19 16.27
CA ALA A 11 -36.52 1.90 15.78
C ALA A 11 -35.49 0.80 16.12
N GLU A 12 -35.97 -0.40 16.44
CA GLU A 12 -35.09 -1.55 16.65
C GLU A 12 -34.33 -1.88 15.35
N ALA A 13 -33.07 -2.30 15.50
CA ALA A 13 -32.13 -2.67 14.42
C ALA A 13 -31.48 -1.53 13.61
N LEU A 14 -31.57 -0.26 14.02
CA LEU A 14 -30.74 0.79 13.42
C LEU A 14 -29.27 0.66 13.89
N PRO A 15 -28.27 0.83 12.99
CA PRO A 15 -26.85 0.75 13.37
C PRO A 15 -26.34 2.01 14.07
N ALA A 16 -27.02 3.14 13.90
CA ALA A 16 -26.71 4.41 14.56
C ALA A 16 -27.98 5.20 14.88
N CYS A 17 -27.90 6.07 15.89
CA CYS A 17 -29.00 6.97 16.22
C CYS A 17 -29.16 8.04 15.13
N PRO A 18 -30.36 8.23 14.55
CA PRO A 18 -30.58 9.24 13.52
C PRO A 18 -30.50 10.68 14.05
N ALA A 19 -30.69 10.89 15.36
CA ALA A 19 -30.65 12.20 15.97
C ALA A 19 -29.22 12.69 16.26
N CYS A 20 -28.37 11.83 16.83
CA CYS A 20 -27.03 12.21 17.27
C CYS A 20 -25.88 11.49 16.53
N GLY A 21 -26.19 10.56 15.63
CA GLY A 21 -25.20 9.83 14.84
C GLY A 21 -24.37 8.81 15.62
N VAL A 22 -24.69 8.54 16.89
CA VAL A 22 -23.94 7.55 17.68
C VAL A 22 -24.16 6.15 17.12
N ASP A 23 -23.08 5.46 16.80
CA ASP A 23 -23.08 4.06 16.36
C ASP A 23 -23.28 3.16 17.58
N PHE A 24 -24.35 2.37 17.60
CA PHE A 24 -24.73 1.58 18.76
C PHE A 24 -23.77 0.41 19.01
N LEU A 25 -23.12 -0.14 17.98
CA LEU A 25 -22.13 -1.21 18.12
C LEU A 25 -20.81 -0.67 18.67
N LYS A 26 -20.35 0.47 18.15
CA LYS A 26 -19.17 1.15 18.69
C LYS A 26 -19.42 1.63 20.11
N TRP A 27 -20.60 2.17 20.38
CA TRP A 27 -20.99 2.54 21.74
C TRP A 27 -20.98 1.32 22.65
N ALA A 28 -21.66 0.22 22.32
CA ALA A 28 -21.69 -1.00 23.12
C ALA A 28 -20.28 -1.57 23.40
N SER A 29 -19.37 -1.51 22.42
CA SER A 29 -17.97 -1.94 22.59
C SER A 29 -17.15 -1.04 23.52
N ARG A 30 -17.48 0.26 23.58
CA ARG A 30 -16.79 1.26 24.42
C ARG A 30 -17.41 1.39 25.82
N SER A 31 -18.70 1.12 25.96
CA SER A 31 -19.43 1.16 27.22
C SER A 31 -19.12 -0.02 28.15
N GLY A 32 -18.22 -0.94 27.75
CA GLY A 32 -17.78 -2.04 28.60
C GLY A 32 -18.95 -2.91 29.08
N ALA A 33 -19.85 -3.31 28.18
CA ALA A 33 -20.78 -4.38 28.50
C ALA A 33 -19.93 -5.64 28.75
N ALA A 34 -19.72 -5.94 30.04
CA ALA A 34 -18.92 -7.05 30.51
C ALA A 34 -19.35 -8.34 29.79
N ALA A 35 -18.47 -8.88 28.96
CA ALA A 35 -18.66 -10.22 28.43
C ALA A 35 -18.73 -11.19 29.63
N PRO A 36 -19.71 -12.12 29.68
CA PRO A 36 -19.73 -13.13 30.72
C PRO A 36 -18.42 -13.93 30.66
N ALA A 37 -17.78 -14.09 31.82
CA ALA A 37 -16.48 -14.73 31.96
C ALA A 37 -16.44 -16.07 31.22
N ALA A 38 -15.56 -16.17 30.23
CA ALA A 38 -15.26 -17.43 29.57
C ALA A 38 -14.64 -18.38 30.60
N ARG A 39 -15.24 -19.57 30.74
CA ARG A 39 -14.72 -20.65 31.57
C ARG A 39 -13.33 -21.03 31.09
N THR A 40 -12.37 -20.95 32.00
CA THR A 40 -11.00 -21.45 31.85
C THR A 40 -11.01 -22.94 31.50
N PRO A 41 -10.37 -23.38 30.39
CA PRO A 41 -10.10 -24.78 30.19
C PRO A 41 -9.03 -25.25 31.19
N ALA A 42 -9.28 -26.42 31.76
CA ALA A 42 -8.48 -27.05 32.82
C ALA A 42 -7.03 -27.35 32.40
N ALA A 43 -6.16 -27.32 33.40
CA ALA A 43 -4.72 -27.56 33.31
C ALA A 43 -4.37 -28.90 32.62
N SER A 44 -3.60 -28.82 31.54
CA SER A 44 -2.86 -29.95 30.99
C SER A 44 -1.57 -30.17 31.77
N ARG A 45 -1.34 -31.42 32.16
CA ARG A 45 -0.23 -31.95 32.97
C ARG A 45 1.17 -31.64 32.42
N PRO A 46 2.20 -31.62 33.29
CA PRO A 46 3.58 -31.36 32.92
C PRO A 46 4.26 -32.63 32.39
N GLY A 47 5.19 -32.43 31.46
CA GLY A 47 6.18 -33.43 31.06
C GLY A 47 6.11 -33.79 29.60
N LEU A 48 7.00 -33.19 28.80
CA LEU A 48 7.83 -33.83 27.77
C LEU A 48 8.84 -32.78 27.26
N PRO A 49 10.12 -33.16 27.03
CA PRO A 49 11.19 -32.22 26.76
C PRO A 49 11.13 -31.66 25.34
N THR A 50 11.22 -30.34 25.23
CA THR A 50 11.41 -29.60 23.98
C THR A 50 12.85 -29.77 23.49
N VAL A 51 13.01 -30.43 22.34
CA VAL A 51 14.29 -30.47 21.60
C VAL A 51 14.47 -29.11 20.92
N VAL A 52 15.46 -28.35 21.38
CA VAL A 52 15.93 -27.12 20.74
C VAL A 52 16.77 -27.53 19.53
N ALA A 53 16.22 -27.36 18.33
CA ALA A 53 17.00 -27.46 17.10
C ALA A 53 17.62 -26.10 16.78
N THR A 54 18.86 -25.90 17.23
CA THR A 54 19.76 -24.89 16.70
C THR A 54 20.28 -25.34 15.35
N SER A 55 20.23 -24.47 14.34
CA SER A 55 20.91 -24.71 13.06
C SER A 55 21.62 -23.43 12.65
N LEU A 56 22.86 -23.31 13.14
CA LEU A 56 23.92 -22.49 12.59
C LEU A 56 24.59 -23.30 11.49
N VAL A 57 24.50 -22.88 10.23
CA VAL A 57 25.47 -23.28 9.20
C VAL A 57 25.82 -22.06 8.36
N LEU A 58 26.99 -21.50 8.68
CA LEU A 58 27.84 -20.74 7.78
C LEU A 58 28.30 -21.64 6.63
N GLY A 59 28.23 -21.15 5.41
CA GLY A 59 28.74 -21.87 4.24
C GLY A 59 28.89 -20.94 3.04
N ALA A 60 30.02 -20.24 2.99
CA ALA A 60 30.50 -19.57 1.79
C ALA A 60 30.89 -20.62 0.74
N MET A 61 30.40 -20.46 -0.49
CA MET A 61 31.09 -20.95 -1.68
C MET A 61 30.99 -19.90 -2.79
N ALA A 62 32.06 -19.14 -2.92
CA ALA A 62 32.46 -18.54 -4.17
C ALA A 62 33.23 -19.61 -4.97
N LEU A 63 32.93 -19.77 -6.26
CA LEU A 63 33.92 -19.73 -7.35
C LEU A 63 33.32 -20.13 -8.71
N SER A 64 33.62 -19.29 -9.69
CA SER A 64 33.96 -19.64 -11.07
C SER A 64 32.85 -20.10 -12.02
N TYR A 65 32.18 -19.13 -12.67
CA TYR A 65 31.73 -19.35 -14.05
C TYR A 65 32.54 -18.50 -15.03
N ARG A 66 33.24 -19.22 -15.91
CA ARG A 66 34.16 -18.72 -16.93
C ARG A 66 33.45 -17.78 -17.90
N SER A 67 34.14 -16.67 -18.16
CA SER A 67 33.98 -15.76 -19.28
C SER A 67 33.95 -16.51 -20.62
N LYS A 68 32.85 -16.36 -21.37
CA LYS A 68 32.85 -16.48 -22.84
C LYS A 68 32.63 -15.08 -23.42
N PRO A 69 33.51 -14.59 -24.30
CA PRO A 69 33.26 -13.33 -25.00
C PRO A 69 32.09 -13.48 -25.97
N PRO A 70 31.23 -12.47 -26.16
CA PRO A 70 30.16 -12.51 -27.15
C PRO A 70 30.75 -12.43 -28.57
N PRO A 71 30.16 -13.12 -29.55
CA PRO A 71 30.58 -13.03 -30.95
C PRO A 71 30.27 -11.65 -31.55
N ALA A 72 31.19 -11.15 -32.37
CA ALA A 72 31.02 -9.93 -33.14
C ALA A 72 29.87 -10.06 -34.17
N PRO A 73 29.10 -8.98 -34.42
CA PRO A 73 28.04 -9.01 -35.43
C PRO A 73 28.62 -8.97 -36.85
N SER A 74 28.14 -9.88 -37.71
CA SER A 74 28.31 -9.77 -39.16
C SER A 74 27.43 -8.63 -39.71
N PRO A 75 27.90 -7.89 -40.75
CA PRO A 75 27.17 -6.77 -41.32
C PRO A 75 26.09 -7.27 -42.30
N THR A 76 25.22 -6.35 -42.72
CA THR A 76 24.22 -6.46 -43.81
C THR A 76 22.82 -6.95 -43.43
N ALA A 77 22.01 -6.05 -42.88
CA ALA A 77 20.57 -5.99 -43.13
C ALA A 77 20.08 -4.53 -43.06
N ALA A 78 19.24 -4.16 -44.02
CA ALA A 78 18.72 -2.82 -44.33
C ALA A 78 18.17 -2.02 -43.13
N PRO A 79 18.14 -0.67 -43.21
CA PRO A 79 17.72 0.18 -42.09
C PRO A 79 16.26 -0.09 -41.71
N ALA A 80 16.06 -0.76 -40.57
CA ALA A 80 14.79 -0.80 -39.89
C ALA A 80 14.41 0.63 -39.50
N ARG A 81 13.43 1.20 -40.20
CA ARG A 81 12.82 2.50 -39.88
C ARG A 81 12.45 2.49 -38.40
N THR A 82 13.11 3.35 -37.63
CA THR A 82 12.78 3.61 -36.23
C THR A 82 11.32 4.04 -36.18
N PRO A 83 10.41 3.31 -35.50
CA PRO A 83 9.06 3.81 -35.31
C PRO A 83 9.15 5.13 -34.55
N ALA A 84 8.60 6.19 -35.14
CA ALA A 84 8.55 7.51 -34.56
C ALA A 84 8.02 7.43 -33.12
N PRO A 85 8.55 8.25 -32.18
CA PRO A 85 8.07 8.28 -30.81
C PRO A 85 6.57 8.54 -30.83
N ARG A 86 5.79 7.49 -30.54
CA ARG A 86 4.36 7.57 -30.43
C ARG A 86 4.11 8.57 -29.32
N ARG A 87 3.68 9.77 -29.70
CA ARG A 87 3.32 10.88 -28.81
C ARG A 87 2.79 10.29 -27.52
N ALA A 88 3.48 10.59 -26.42
CA ALA A 88 3.03 10.27 -25.07
C ALA A 88 1.55 10.65 -25.05
N ARG A 89 0.68 9.64 -25.08
CA ARG A 89 -0.73 9.86 -24.82
C ARG A 89 -0.73 10.54 -23.48
N SER A 90 -1.16 11.80 -23.49
CA SER A 90 -1.39 12.62 -22.31
C SER A 90 -1.82 11.69 -21.19
N ARG A 91 -1.07 11.70 -20.06
CA ARG A 91 -1.57 11.23 -18.77
C ARG A 91 -2.98 11.81 -18.67
N ALA A 92 -3.99 11.02 -19.02
CA ALA A 92 -5.35 11.33 -18.63
C ALA A 92 -5.23 11.49 -17.12
N ALA A 93 -5.59 12.66 -16.60
CA ALA A 93 -5.42 13.02 -15.20
C ALA A 93 -5.87 11.83 -14.37
N LEU A 94 -4.88 11.08 -13.89
CA LEU A 94 -5.13 9.92 -13.06
C LEU A 94 -5.86 10.50 -11.85
N PRO A 95 -6.97 9.90 -11.41
CA PRO A 95 -7.65 10.34 -10.21
C PRO A 95 -6.60 10.49 -9.09
N PRO A 96 -6.68 11.55 -8.27
CA PRO A 96 -5.64 11.85 -7.31
C PRO A 96 -5.35 10.61 -6.47
N PRO A 97 -4.07 10.35 -6.13
CA PRO A 97 -3.73 9.30 -5.17
C PRO A 97 -4.63 9.48 -3.94
N VAL A 98 -5.07 8.36 -3.35
CA VAL A 98 -5.80 8.36 -2.08
C VAL A 98 -5.17 9.43 -1.19
N PRO A 99 -5.93 10.42 -0.68
CA PRO A 99 -5.34 11.52 0.06
C PRO A 99 -4.77 10.95 1.35
N VAL A 100 -3.49 10.58 1.30
CA VAL A 100 -2.66 10.37 2.47
C VAL A 100 -2.75 11.69 3.23
N THR A 101 -3.36 11.67 4.40
CA THR A 101 -3.36 12.90 5.20
C THR A 101 -1.90 13.16 5.59
N ALA A 102 -1.46 14.42 5.51
CA ALA A 102 -0.08 14.77 5.87
C ALA A 102 0.30 14.25 7.28
N ARG A 103 -0.69 14.19 8.18
CA ARG A 103 -0.57 13.64 9.52
C ARG A 103 -0.27 12.13 9.56
N ASP A 104 -0.90 11.33 8.70
CA ASP A 104 -0.63 9.90 8.62
C ASP A 104 0.77 9.64 8.10
N ALA A 105 1.19 10.38 7.06
CA ALA A 105 2.53 10.29 6.51
C ALA A 105 3.60 10.67 7.55
N GLU A 106 3.38 11.76 8.29
CA GLU A 106 4.29 12.20 9.35
C GLU A 106 4.47 11.14 10.44
N SER A 107 3.38 10.48 10.87
CA SER A 107 3.46 9.45 11.90
C SER A 107 4.28 8.24 11.46
N ARG A 108 4.13 7.79 10.21
CA ARG A 108 4.86 6.64 9.66
C ARG A 108 6.31 6.96 9.32
N LEU A 109 6.59 8.19 8.90
CA LEU A 109 7.95 8.63 8.57
C LEU A 109 8.77 9.04 9.82
N ALA A 110 8.16 9.19 10.99
CA ALA A 110 8.83 9.65 12.20
C ALA A 110 10.10 8.83 12.57
N PRO A 111 10.10 7.49 12.57
CA PRO A 111 11.31 6.72 12.87
C PRO A 111 12.46 7.00 11.89
N MET A 112 12.12 7.21 10.62
CA MET A 112 13.06 7.53 9.55
C MET A 112 13.67 8.92 9.74
N LEU A 113 12.86 9.90 10.12
CA LEU A 113 13.30 11.27 10.39
C LEU A 113 14.22 11.35 11.61
N VAL A 114 13.99 10.55 12.64
CA VAL A 114 14.90 10.45 13.80
C VAL A 114 16.27 9.97 13.36
N ARG A 115 16.33 8.89 12.57
CA ARG A 115 17.60 8.36 12.05
C ARG A 115 18.29 9.36 11.11
N ALA A 116 17.55 9.97 10.20
CA ALA A 116 18.06 10.97 9.27
C ALA A 116 18.66 12.19 10.00
N ARG A 117 18.07 12.60 11.14
CA ARG A 117 18.62 13.69 11.95
C ARG A 117 20.01 13.35 12.50
N THR A 118 20.21 12.12 12.99
CA THR A 118 21.52 11.66 13.46
C THR A 118 22.54 11.61 12.32
N GLU A 119 22.16 11.06 11.17
CA GLU A 119 23.03 11.01 9.99
C GLU A 119 23.36 12.41 9.46
N ALA A 120 22.41 13.35 9.49
CA ALA A 120 22.65 14.74 9.11
C ALA A 120 23.73 15.40 9.98
N GLN A 121 23.71 15.14 11.30
CA GLN A 121 24.76 15.62 12.21
C GLN A 121 26.13 15.01 11.87
N VAL A 122 26.18 13.71 11.61
CA VAL A 122 27.43 13.00 11.26
C VAL A 122 28.05 13.54 9.97
N TYR A 123 27.24 13.78 8.95
CA TYR A 123 27.73 14.19 7.62
C TYR A 123 27.80 15.72 7.43
N GLY A 124 27.34 16.51 8.40
CA GLY A 124 27.21 17.96 8.26
C GLY A 124 26.17 18.38 7.21
N ALA A 125 25.09 17.60 7.07
CA ALA A 125 23.95 17.92 6.22
C ALA A 125 22.93 18.78 6.98
N ALA A 126 22.13 19.56 6.25
CA ALA A 126 20.93 20.15 6.84
C ALA A 126 19.91 19.05 7.19
N PRO A 127 19.16 19.17 8.30
CA PRO A 127 18.22 18.14 8.74
C PRO A 127 17.06 17.96 7.74
N LEU A 128 16.58 16.73 7.59
CA LEU A 128 15.36 16.44 6.83
C LEU A 128 14.12 16.80 7.66
N ALA A 129 13.14 17.40 6.98
CA ALA A 129 11.77 17.54 7.47
C ALA A 129 10.89 16.45 6.86
N ALA A 130 9.70 16.22 7.44
CA ALA A 130 8.74 15.27 6.89
C ALA A 130 8.40 15.57 5.42
N SER A 131 8.24 16.84 5.08
CA SER A 131 7.96 17.29 3.72
C SER A 131 9.02 16.87 2.68
N ASP A 132 10.26 16.60 3.11
CA ASP A 132 11.31 16.09 2.24
C ASP A 132 11.07 14.62 1.82
N LEU A 133 10.29 13.86 2.58
CA LEU A 133 10.04 12.43 2.36
C LEU A 133 8.59 12.12 1.96
N VAL A 134 7.62 13.01 2.26
CA VAL A 134 6.19 12.82 1.96
C VAL A 134 5.95 12.54 0.48
N ALA A 135 6.70 13.16 -0.43
CA ALA A 135 6.53 12.92 -1.87
C ALA A 135 6.90 11.47 -2.26
N PHE A 136 7.94 10.89 -1.65
CA PHE A 136 8.33 9.50 -1.87
C PHE A 136 7.33 8.54 -1.24
N TYR A 137 6.87 8.83 -0.02
CA TYR A 137 5.78 8.08 0.60
C TYR A 137 4.53 8.05 -0.28
N ALA A 138 4.07 9.21 -0.75
CA ALA A 138 2.89 9.31 -1.60
C ALA A 138 3.09 8.56 -2.93
N GLN A 139 4.30 8.59 -3.50
CA GLN A 139 4.63 7.81 -4.69
C GLN A 139 4.52 6.31 -4.44
N GLY A 140 5.07 5.81 -3.32
CA GLY A 140 4.97 4.39 -2.96
C GLY A 140 3.53 3.93 -2.75
N ALA A 141 2.71 4.73 -2.05
CA ALA A 141 1.28 4.46 -1.89
C ALA A 141 0.54 4.45 -3.23
N TYR A 142 0.92 5.34 -4.14
CA TYR A 142 0.36 5.40 -5.48
C TYR A 142 0.79 4.21 -6.36
N ASP A 143 2.03 3.77 -6.27
CA ASP A 143 2.56 2.67 -7.06
C ASP A 143 1.80 1.36 -6.81
N LEU A 144 1.31 1.16 -5.58
CA LEU A 144 0.48 0.01 -5.18
C LEU A 144 -1.02 0.31 -5.20
N SER A 145 -1.42 1.38 -5.90
CA SER A 145 -2.83 1.63 -6.13
C SER A 145 -3.40 0.69 -7.19
N GLU A 146 -4.70 0.44 -7.10
CA GLU A 146 -5.48 -0.28 -8.11
C GLU A 146 -5.33 0.29 -9.54
N TYR A 147 -5.01 1.58 -9.67
CA TYR A 147 -4.82 2.23 -10.96
C TYR A 147 -3.55 1.77 -11.66
N ARG A 148 -2.58 1.28 -10.89
CA ARG A 148 -1.29 0.78 -11.38
C ARG A 148 -1.29 -0.74 -11.57
N LEU A 149 -2.31 -1.48 -11.15
CA LEU A 149 -2.34 -2.95 -11.24
C LEU A 149 -2.06 -3.49 -12.66
N ALA A 150 -2.68 -2.90 -13.68
CA ALA A 150 -2.45 -3.31 -15.06
C ALA A 150 -1.03 -2.99 -15.55
N ASP A 151 -0.49 -1.83 -15.13
CA ASP A 151 0.90 -1.44 -15.44
C ASP A 151 1.90 -2.36 -14.73
N LEU A 152 1.68 -2.64 -13.44
CA LEU A 152 2.51 -3.54 -12.63
C LEU A 152 2.51 -4.96 -13.18
N ALA A 153 1.35 -5.48 -13.59
CA ALA A 153 1.25 -6.77 -14.25
C ALA A 153 2.11 -6.81 -15.52
N LYS A 154 1.98 -5.77 -16.36
CA LYS A 154 2.75 -5.64 -17.59
C LYS A 154 4.26 -5.53 -17.33
N GLU A 155 4.68 -4.72 -16.36
CA GLU A 155 6.08 -4.59 -15.94
C GLU A 155 6.65 -5.93 -15.44
N ALA A 156 5.81 -6.76 -14.80
CA ALA A 156 6.17 -8.11 -14.36
C ALA A 156 6.10 -9.18 -15.47
N GLY A 157 5.67 -8.83 -16.69
CA GLY A 157 5.43 -9.81 -17.76
C GLY A 157 4.26 -10.77 -17.49
N LEU A 158 3.31 -10.35 -16.64
CA LEU A 158 2.14 -11.12 -16.22
C LEU A 158 0.86 -10.57 -16.86
N PRO A 159 -0.17 -11.40 -17.05
CA PRO A 159 -1.49 -10.90 -17.44
C PRO A 159 -2.06 -9.98 -16.34
N PRO A 160 -2.91 -8.99 -16.70
CA PRO A 160 -3.59 -8.18 -15.70
C PRO A 160 -4.47 -9.06 -14.80
N PRO A 161 -4.67 -8.69 -13.52
CA PRO A 161 -5.51 -9.46 -12.62
C PRO A 161 -6.91 -9.68 -13.19
N PRO A 162 -7.50 -10.87 -12.99
CA PRO A 162 -8.88 -11.12 -13.37
C PRO A 162 -9.81 -10.09 -12.73
N VAL A 163 -10.77 -9.64 -13.52
CA VAL A 163 -11.81 -8.73 -13.03
C VAL A 163 -13.06 -9.55 -12.75
N LEU A 164 -13.46 -9.58 -11.49
CA LEU A 164 -14.64 -10.29 -11.01
C LEU A 164 -15.83 -9.35 -11.01
N ASP A 165 -16.91 -9.79 -11.62
CA ASP A 165 -18.18 -9.05 -11.57
C ASP A 165 -18.78 -9.14 -10.16
N VAL A 166 -19.34 -8.03 -9.70
CA VAL A 166 -20.07 -8.00 -8.43
C VAL A 166 -21.55 -8.07 -8.74
N ALA A 167 -22.13 -9.25 -8.57
CA ALA A 167 -23.54 -9.50 -8.81
C ALA A 167 -24.41 -8.76 -7.79
N ARG A 168 -25.55 -8.24 -8.25
CA ARG A 168 -26.59 -7.69 -7.37
C ARG A 168 -27.21 -8.85 -6.57
N GLY A 169 -27.01 -8.86 -5.26
CA GLY A 169 -27.67 -9.81 -4.37
C GLY A 169 -26.89 -11.09 -4.08
N GLU A 170 -25.69 -11.28 -4.63
CA GLU A 170 -24.77 -12.27 -4.05
C GLU A 170 -24.25 -11.72 -2.72
N GLY A 171 -24.55 -12.47 -1.67
CA GLY A 171 -24.29 -12.10 -0.29
C GLY A 171 -22.80 -11.87 0.01
N PHE A 172 -22.60 -11.38 1.22
CA PHE A 172 -21.34 -11.11 1.91
C PHE A 172 -20.75 -9.71 1.67
N GLY A 173 -21.38 -8.72 2.33
CA GLY A 173 -20.70 -7.52 2.80
C GLY A 173 -21.53 -6.23 2.67
N PRO A 174 -21.57 -5.36 3.69
CA PRO A 174 -22.08 -4.00 3.52
C PRO A 174 -21.26 -3.29 2.44
N TYR A 175 -21.94 -2.55 1.57
CA TYR A 175 -21.32 -1.64 0.61
C TYR A 175 -21.24 -0.24 1.21
N LYS A 176 -20.24 0.54 0.82
CA LYS A 176 -20.23 1.99 1.00
C LYS A 176 -19.90 2.67 -0.32
N ALA A 177 -20.66 3.71 -0.68
CA ALA A 177 -20.46 4.45 -1.91
C ALA A 177 -20.53 5.96 -1.66
N LEU A 178 -19.60 6.72 -2.23
CA LEU A 178 -19.62 8.17 -2.21
C LEU A 178 -20.42 8.66 -3.42
N VAL A 179 -21.66 9.09 -3.19
CA VAL A 179 -22.61 9.50 -4.24
C VAL A 179 -22.95 10.97 -4.05
N GLY A 180 -22.60 11.81 -5.03
CA GLY A 180 -22.82 13.26 -4.93
C GLY A 180 -22.19 13.90 -3.68
N GLY A 181 -21.03 13.41 -3.24
CA GLY A 181 -20.31 13.91 -2.05
C GLY A 181 -20.78 13.35 -0.70
N GLN A 182 -21.77 12.44 -0.68
CA GLN A 182 -22.27 11.83 0.54
C GLN A 182 -22.03 10.31 0.57
N TRP A 183 -21.58 9.79 1.70
CA TRP A 183 -21.44 8.35 1.91
C TRP A 183 -22.81 7.69 2.08
N ARG A 184 -23.09 6.71 1.23
CA ARG A 184 -24.26 5.83 1.29
C ARG A 184 -23.81 4.42 1.65
N TYR A 185 -24.52 3.78 2.58
CA TYR A 185 -24.19 2.44 3.06
C TYR A 185 -25.30 1.46 2.69
N GLY A 186 -24.95 0.18 2.54
CA GLY A 186 -25.90 -0.92 2.40
C GLY A 186 -25.99 -1.49 1.00
N GLY A 187 -26.48 -0.71 0.02
CA GLY A 187 -26.74 -1.19 -1.34
C GLY A 187 -25.69 -0.75 -2.37
N LEU A 188 -25.36 -1.64 -3.30
CA LEU A 188 -24.53 -1.33 -4.46
C LEU A 188 -25.30 -0.43 -5.44
N PRO A 189 -24.78 0.75 -5.84
CA PRO A 189 -25.45 1.64 -6.77
C PRO A 189 -25.76 0.98 -8.12
N THR A 190 -26.85 1.39 -8.77
CA THR A 190 -27.30 0.77 -10.02
C THR A 190 -26.59 1.33 -11.26
N ASP A 191 -26.01 2.52 -11.10
CA ASP A 191 -25.27 3.25 -12.10
C ASP A 191 -23.99 3.84 -11.48
N GLY A 192 -22.92 3.92 -12.27
CA GLY A 192 -21.68 4.56 -11.85
C GLY A 192 -21.65 6.07 -12.07
N GLY A 193 -22.62 6.64 -12.80
CA GLY A 193 -22.55 8.02 -13.30
C GLY A 193 -22.51 9.11 -12.23
N ARG A 194 -23.01 8.84 -11.02
CA ARG A 194 -23.01 9.78 -9.88
C ARG A 194 -22.11 9.32 -8.71
N VAL A 195 -21.39 8.22 -8.90
CA VAL A 195 -20.63 7.56 -7.85
C VAL A 195 -19.16 7.91 -8.01
N ALA A 196 -18.62 8.67 -7.06
CA ALA A 196 -17.20 9.01 -7.04
C ALA A 196 -16.36 7.80 -6.63
N GLU A 197 -16.84 7.04 -5.65
CA GLU A 197 -16.17 5.85 -5.14
C GLU A 197 -17.19 4.83 -4.65
N CYS A 198 -16.89 3.54 -4.79
CA CYS A 198 -17.68 2.47 -4.21
C CYS A 198 -16.76 1.39 -3.66
N TRP A 199 -17.14 0.81 -2.53
CA TRP A 199 -16.37 -0.17 -1.81
C TRP A 199 -17.29 -1.27 -1.29
N GLN A 200 -16.81 -2.51 -1.35
CA GLN A 200 -17.43 -3.68 -0.77
C GLN A 200 -16.57 -4.13 0.42
N ARG A 201 -17.20 -4.56 1.51
CA ARG A 201 -16.44 -5.20 2.58
C ARG A 201 -15.85 -6.53 2.07
N GLY A 202 -14.54 -6.70 2.21
CA GLY A 202 -13.83 -7.92 1.86
C GLY A 202 -14.23 -9.10 2.74
N VAL A 203 -13.87 -10.30 2.29
CA VAL A 203 -14.17 -11.57 2.99
C VAL A 203 -13.22 -11.79 4.17
N ARG A 204 -12.01 -11.22 4.11
CA ARG A 204 -11.05 -11.21 5.23
C ARG A 204 -11.30 -10.04 6.17
N GLU A 205 -10.89 -10.22 7.43
CA GLU A 205 -11.08 -9.35 8.60
C GLU A 205 -11.19 -7.84 8.29
N GLY A 206 -12.40 -7.36 7.97
CA GLY A 206 -12.74 -5.94 8.00
C GLY A 206 -12.22 -5.03 6.87
N GLY A 207 -11.42 -5.55 5.93
CA GLY A 207 -10.88 -4.77 4.81
C GLY A 207 -11.99 -4.26 3.86
N TRP A 208 -11.78 -3.10 3.25
CA TRP A 208 -12.66 -2.58 2.19
C TRP A 208 -12.00 -2.79 0.84
N VAL A 209 -12.67 -3.49 -0.07
CA VAL A 209 -12.24 -3.68 -1.45
C VAL A 209 -12.97 -2.69 -2.32
N ARG A 210 -12.23 -1.87 -3.07
CA ARG A 210 -12.83 -0.90 -3.98
C ARG A 210 -13.49 -1.60 -5.16
N LEU A 211 -14.59 -1.02 -5.61
CA LEU A 211 -15.35 -1.45 -6.77
C LEU A 211 -15.18 -0.44 -7.91
N HIS A 212 -15.10 -0.98 -9.11
CA HIS A 212 -14.99 -0.25 -10.35
C HIS A 212 -16.27 -0.39 -11.16
N TRP A 213 -16.84 0.73 -11.55
CA TRP A 213 -17.90 0.73 -12.54
C TRP A 213 -17.30 0.45 -13.92
N GLN A 214 -17.83 -0.54 -14.63
CA GLN A 214 -17.49 -0.84 -16.02
C GLN A 214 -18.58 -0.28 -16.94
N PRO A 215 -18.38 0.91 -17.57
CA PRO A 215 -19.44 1.54 -18.35
C PRO A 215 -19.92 0.68 -19.51
N ARG A 216 -18.98 0.00 -20.18
CA ARG A 216 -19.26 -0.88 -21.34
C ARG A 216 -20.25 -2.00 -21.00
N PHE A 217 -20.18 -2.54 -19.79
CA PHE A 217 -20.98 -3.69 -19.35
C PHE A 217 -22.06 -3.29 -18.34
N ARG A 218 -22.15 -2.00 -18.01
CA ARG A 218 -23.07 -1.43 -17.01
C ARG A 218 -23.11 -2.23 -15.72
N ARG A 219 -21.94 -2.61 -15.20
CA ARG A 219 -21.80 -3.45 -14.01
C ARG A 219 -20.66 -2.97 -13.12
N TRP A 220 -20.74 -3.30 -11.84
CA TRP A 220 -19.63 -3.15 -10.91
C TRP A 220 -18.75 -4.38 -10.96
N SER A 221 -17.47 -4.15 -10.70
CA SER A 221 -16.47 -5.19 -10.67
C SER A 221 -15.38 -4.87 -9.67
N ARG A 222 -14.58 -5.87 -9.31
CA ARG A 222 -13.35 -5.72 -8.52
C ARG A 222 -12.26 -6.57 -9.12
N TYR A 223 -11.00 -6.23 -8.86
CA TYR A 223 -9.93 -7.17 -9.15
C TYR A 223 -9.97 -8.36 -8.18
N GLU A 224 -9.53 -9.53 -8.64
CA GLU A 224 -9.34 -10.67 -7.75
C GLU A 224 -8.24 -10.36 -6.73
N GLU A 225 -8.59 -10.40 -5.44
CA GLU A 225 -7.78 -9.87 -4.35
C GLU A 225 -6.44 -10.59 -4.21
N ASN A 226 -6.40 -11.91 -4.37
CA ASN A 226 -5.15 -12.66 -4.19
C ASN A 226 -4.15 -12.39 -5.32
N GLU A 227 -4.63 -12.24 -6.56
CA GLU A 227 -3.78 -11.89 -7.71
C GLU A 227 -3.25 -10.45 -7.60
N ALA A 228 -4.11 -9.50 -7.20
CA ALA A 228 -3.70 -8.13 -6.93
C ALA A 228 -2.62 -8.06 -5.83
N LEU A 229 -2.86 -8.74 -4.70
CA LEU A 229 -1.88 -8.83 -3.60
C LEU A 229 -0.58 -9.51 -4.03
N ARG A 230 -0.63 -10.54 -4.88
CA ARG A 230 0.57 -11.21 -5.40
C ARG A 230 1.42 -10.27 -6.24
N LEU A 231 0.79 -9.49 -7.12
CA LEU A 231 1.49 -8.47 -7.93
C LEU A 231 2.11 -7.39 -7.06
N PHE A 232 1.34 -6.91 -6.08
CA PHE A 232 1.78 -5.89 -5.13
C PHE A 232 2.97 -6.34 -4.30
N LYS A 233 2.90 -7.52 -3.68
CA LYS A 233 4.03 -8.11 -2.95
C LYS A 233 5.25 -8.30 -3.85
N GLY A 234 5.04 -8.85 -5.05
CA GLY A 234 6.11 -8.99 -6.03
C GLY A 234 6.75 -7.66 -6.45
N TYR A 235 5.99 -6.57 -6.53
CA TYR A 235 6.54 -5.23 -6.77
C TYR A 235 7.36 -4.73 -5.59
N VAL A 236 6.86 -4.85 -4.37
CA VAL A 236 7.61 -4.46 -3.16
C VAL A 236 8.92 -5.24 -3.07
N ASP A 237 8.89 -6.55 -3.27
CA ASP A 237 10.06 -7.42 -3.13
C ASP A 237 11.12 -7.16 -4.21
N ARG A 238 10.72 -6.75 -5.42
CA ARG A 238 11.66 -6.46 -6.52
C ARG A 238 12.16 -5.02 -6.51
N THR A 239 11.28 -4.06 -6.25
CA THR A 239 11.52 -2.63 -6.48
C THR A 239 11.77 -1.86 -5.18
N LEU A 240 11.18 -2.29 -4.07
CA LEU A 240 11.23 -1.61 -2.77
C LEU A 240 11.87 -2.51 -1.69
N SER A 241 12.90 -3.26 -2.09
CA SER A 241 13.59 -4.22 -1.22
C SER A 241 14.65 -3.56 -0.36
N GLY A 242 15.06 -4.25 0.72
CA GLY A 242 16.19 -3.81 1.55
C GLY A 242 17.50 -3.67 0.74
N HIS A 243 17.71 -4.53 -0.26
CA HIS A 243 18.84 -4.39 -1.18
C HIS A 243 18.79 -3.07 -1.97
N GLN A 244 17.60 -2.64 -2.39
CA GLN A 244 17.44 -1.37 -3.09
C GLN A 244 17.61 -0.17 -2.14
N GLU A 245 17.18 -0.28 -0.89
CA GLU A 245 17.48 0.71 0.16
C GLU A 245 19.00 0.86 0.39
N ASP A 246 19.72 -0.26 0.46
CA ASP A 246 21.18 -0.27 0.61
C ASP A 246 21.88 0.31 -0.63
N ALA A 247 21.37 0.04 -1.83
CA ALA A 247 21.87 0.64 -3.07
C ALA A 247 21.66 2.16 -3.10
N ASP A 248 20.50 2.66 -2.67
CA ASP A 248 20.23 4.10 -2.55
C ASP A 248 21.21 4.76 -1.55
N ARG A 249 21.48 4.10 -0.41
CA ARG A 249 22.47 4.58 0.57
C ARG A 249 23.89 4.58 0.01
N ALA A 250 24.30 3.51 -0.65
CA ALA A 250 25.61 3.39 -1.27
C ALA A 250 25.81 4.48 -2.34
N ALA A 251 24.78 4.81 -3.13
CA ALA A 251 24.82 5.86 -4.14
C ALA A 251 24.82 7.29 -3.54
N ALA A 252 24.26 7.49 -2.35
CA ALA A 252 24.27 8.77 -1.65
C ALA A 252 25.58 9.02 -0.89
N LEU A 253 26.21 7.96 -0.37
CA LEU A 253 27.36 8.05 0.53
C LEU A 253 28.51 8.92 0.00
N PRO A 254 28.97 8.80 -1.27
CA PRO A 254 30.05 9.64 -1.78
C PRO A 254 29.76 11.14 -1.68
N ARG A 255 28.49 11.54 -1.84
CA ARG A 255 28.05 12.94 -1.74
C ARG A 255 27.87 13.38 -0.29
N LEU A 256 27.56 12.46 0.62
CA LEU A 256 27.44 12.79 2.05
C LEU A 256 28.81 13.07 2.69
N ILE A 257 29.84 12.32 2.30
CA ILE A 257 31.18 12.45 2.87
C ILE A 257 32.05 13.51 2.19
N ASP A 258 31.67 14.01 1.01
CA ASP A 258 32.46 15.03 0.30
C ASP A 258 32.51 16.35 1.10
N PRO A 259 33.69 16.80 1.55
CA PRO A 259 33.82 18.03 2.33
C PRO A 259 33.56 19.30 1.51
N ARG A 260 33.54 19.22 0.19
CA ARG A 260 33.32 20.37 -0.71
C ARG A 260 31.84 20.69 -0.92
N LEU A 261 30.95 19.75 -0.59
CA LEU A 261 29.51 19.92 -0.78
C LEU A 261 28.88 20.72 0.36
N SER A 262 27.98 21.63 -0.01
CA SER A 262 27.20 22.42 0.95
C SER A 262 26.24 21.54 1.76
N ALA A 263 25.83 22.03 2.94
CA ALA A 263 24.86 21.34 3.80
C ALA A 263 23.54 21.00 3.07
N GLU A 264 23.09 21.85 2.15
CA GLU A 264 21.91 21.62 1.30
C GLU A 264 22.15 20.56 0.21
N ALA A 265 23.34 20.53 -0.39
CA ALA A 265 23.69 19.48 -1.34
C ALA A 265 23.74 18.11 -0.64
N LYS A 266 24.30 18.08 0.57
CA LYS A 266 24.30 16.89 1.44
C LYS A 266 22.89 16.52 1.90
N LYS A 267 22.02 17.50 2.20
CA LYS A 267 20.60 17.28 2.51
C LYS A 267 19.90 16.55 1.37
N ARG A 268 20.13 16.96 0.12
CA ARG A 268 19.56 16.26 -1.06
C ARG A 268 20.06 14.82 -1.17
N ALA A 269 21.35 14.58 -0.97
CA ALA A 269 21.90 13.22 -0.97
C ALA A 269 21.30 12.37 0.17
N LEU A 270 21.13 12.95 1.36
CA LEU A 270 20.48 12.29 2.49
C LEU A 270 19.01 11.98 2.17
N ARG A 271 18.28 12.91 1.57
CA ARG A 271 16.90 12.68 1.12
C ARG A 271 16.83 11.50 0.14
N GLU A 272 17.76 11.41 -0.79
CA GLU A 272 17.83 10.31 -1.76
C GLU A 272 18.18 8.96 -1.12
N SER A 273 19.01 8.93 -0.07
CA SER A 273 19.33 7.68 0.64
C SER A 273 18.12 7.08 1.38
N TYR A 274 17.08 7.89 1.63
CA TYR A 274 15.83 7.46 2.24
C TYR A 274 14.68 7.25 1.26
N ARG A 275 14.91 7.46 -0.05
CA ARG A 275 13.87 7.40 -1.08
C ARG A 275 13.14 6.06 -1.08
N THR A 276 13.85 4.96 -1.27
CA THR A 276 13.23 3.62 -1.36
C THR A 276 12.52 3.25 -0.07
N ALA A 277 13.11 3.53 1.08
CA ALA A 277 12.49 3.26 2.37
C ALA A 277 11.18 4.06 2.54
N ALA A 278 11.16 5.35 2.19
CA ALA A 278 9.95 6.17 2.27
C ALA A 278 8.87 5.68 1.29
N MET A 279 9.24 5.31 0.06
CA MET A 279 8.33 4.66 -0.89
C MET A 279 7.78 3.35 -0.33
N ARG A 280 8.62 2.54 0.30
CA ARG A 280 8.21 1.27 0.92
C ARG A 280 7.20 1.48 2.06
N GLU A 281 7.38 2.49 2.90
CA GLU A 281 6.39 2.80 3.94
C GLU A 281 5.04 3.22 3.36
N GLY A 282 5.05 4.06 2.32
CA GLY A 282 3.81 4.44 1.63
C GLY A 282 3.13 3.25 0.94
N ALA A 283 3.94 2.39 0.33
CA ALA A 283 3.55 1.13 -0.27
C ALA A 283 2.85 0.20 0.73
N LEU A 284 3.46 -0.03 1.89
CA LEU A 284 2.91 -0.88 2.94
C LEU A 284 1.62 -0.30 3.53
N ALA A 285 1.58 1.03 3.74
CA ALA A 285 0.38 1.69 4.23
C ALA A 285 -0.82 1.60 3.26
N ALA A 286 -0.58 1.41 1.96
CA ALA A 286 -1.64 1.17 0.98
C ALA A 286 -2.18 -0.27 1.00
N LEU A 287 -1.46 -1.21 1.64
CA LEU A 287 -1.84 -2.63 1.75
C LEU A 287 -2.50 -2.98 3.10
N GLU A 288 -2.39 -2.12 4.11
CA GLU A 288 -3.03 -2.23 5.43
C GLU A 288 -4.49 -1.75 5.42
#